data_AF-A0A373D1S9-F1
#
_entry.id   AF-A0A373D1S9-F1
#
_cell.length_a   1.000
_cell.length_b   1.000
_cell.length_c   1.000
_cell.angle_alpha   90.00
_cell.angle_beta   90.00
_cell.angle_gamma   90.00
#
_symmetry.space_group_name_H-M   'P 1'
#
loop_
_entity.id
_entity.type
_entity.pdbx_description
1 polymer ?
#
loop_
_entity_poly.entity_id
_entity_poly.type
_entity_poly.pdbx_seq_one_letter_code
_entity_poly.pdbx_strand_id
1 'polypeptide(L)' 'MQDNMSREDVEKVEAFIQNEELCDFCTLSGECPKGMRCYGGEPIEPACTDLSDHFVEMCIDKEAILEYLEGLEE' A
#
# COMPACT_ATOMS: atom_id res chain seq x y z
N MET A 1 6.94 -14.11 -8.46
CA MET A 1 6.17 -15.34 -8.21
C MET A 1 4.85 -15.21 -8.95
N GLN A 2 4.13 -16.31 -9.19
CA GLN A 2 2.86 -16.27 -9.93
C GLN A 2 1.75 -15.73 -9.04
N ASP A 3 1.15 -14.59 -9.41
CA ASP A 3 -0.15 -14.11 -8.93
C ASP A 3 -1.20 -15.23 -9.08
N ASN A 4 -1.43 -15.97 -8.00
CA ASN A 4 -2.62 -16.80 -7.82
C ASN A 4 -3.46 -16.23 -6.66
N MET A 5 -3.62 -14.91 -6.61
CA MET A 5 -4.60 -14.29 -5.71
C MET A 5 -6.00 -14.63 -6.23
N SER A 6 -6.89 -15.04 -5.34
CA SER A 6 -8.29 -15.27 -5.72
C SER A 6 -8.96 -13.93 -6.04
N ARG A 7 -10.08 -13.97 -6.78
CA ARG A 7 -10.82 -12.73 -7.09
C ARG A 7 -11.31 -12.03 -5.82
N GLU A 8 -11.64 -12.80 -4.79
CA GLU A 8 -12.08 -12.29 -3.49
C GLU A 8 -10.93 -11.55 -2.76
N ASP A 9 -9.71 -12.10 -2.82
CA ASP A 9 -8.53 -11.47 -2.23
C ASP A 9 -8.18 -10.15 -2.90
N VAL A 10 -8.32 -10.09 -4.23
CA VAL A 10 -8.13 -8.85 -5.00
C VAL A 10 -9.16 -7.79 -4.56
N GLU A 11 -10.44 -8.16 -4.45
CA GLU A 11 -11.50 -7.26 -4.01
C GLU A 11 -11.24 -6.74 -2.56
N LYS A 12 -10.74 -7.59 -1.65
CA LYS A 12 -10.36 -7.20 -0.28
C LYS A 12 -9.20 -6.20 -0.27
N VAL A 13 -8.15 -6.46 -1.04
CA VAL A 13 -6.97 -5.58 -1.12
C VAL A 13 -7.34 -4.23 -1.74
N GLU A 14 -8.12 -4.22 -2.83
CA GLU A 14 -8.59 -2.98 -3.45
C GLU A 14 -9.46 -2.15 -2.50
N ALA A 15 -10.33 -2.79 -1.71
CA ALA A 15 -11.13 -2.11 -0.70
C ALA A 15 -10.27 -1.50 0.41
N PHE A 16 -9.23 -2.22 0.86
CA PHE A 16 -8.27 -1.73 1.86
C PHE A 16 -7.50 -0.51 1.35
N ILE A 17 -6.99 -0.58 0.12
CA ILE A 17 -6.25 0.52 -0.53
C ILE A 17 -7.05 1.82 -0.58
N GLN A 18 -8.37 1.74 -0.72
CA GLN A 18 -9.24 2.91 -0.77
C GLN A 18 -9.57 3.51 0.61
N ASN A 19 -9.34 2.79 1.70
CA ASN A 19 -9.81 3.18 3.04
C ASN A 19 -8.70 3.38 4.09
N GLU A 20 -7.52 2.79 3.91
CA GLU A 20 -6.48 2.73 4.95
C GLU A 20 -5.18 3.47 4.62
N GLU A 21 -4.34 3.69 5.65
CA GLU A 21 -2.99 4.26 5.46
C GLU A 21 -2.01 3.21 4.90
N LEU A 22 -1.76 3.31 3.59
CA LEU A 22 -0.87 2.41 2.84
C LEU A 22 0.63 2.50 3.20
N CYS A 23 1.02 3.48 4.02
CA CYS A 23 2.42 3.70 4.37
C CYS A 23 3.07 2.49 5.07
N ASP A 24 2.27 1.69 5.79
CA ASP A 24 2.77 0.51 6.50
C ASP A 24 2.97 -0.70 5.60
N PHE A 25 2.29 -0.73 4.47
CA PHE A 25 2.41 -1.77 3.44
C PHE A 25 3.29 -1.31 2.27
N CYS A 26 3.95 -0.16 2.40
CA CYS A 26 4.82 0.35 1.35
C CYS A 26 6.13 -0.45 1.30
N THR A 27 6.40 -1.09 0.17
CA THR A 27 7.63 -1.88 -0.07
C THR A 27 8.89 -1.02 -0.02
N LEU A 28 8.74 0.29 -0.27
CA LEU A 28 9.81 1.28 -0.19
C LEU A 28 10.08 1.73 1.25
N SER A 29 9.63 1.02 2.29
CA SER A 29 9.68 1.45 3.71
C SER A 29 10.99 2.08 4.21
N GLY A 30 12.16 1.74 3.64
CA GLY A 30 13.45 2.36 3.97
C GLY A 30 13.76 3.69 3.25
N GLU A 31 13.15 3.92 2.09
CA GLU A 31 13.32 5.12 1.25
C GLU A 31 12.06 6.02 1.23
N CYS A 32 10.92 5.44 1.62
CA CYS A 32 9.63 6.11 1.70
C CYS A 32 9.62 7.04 2.92
N PRO A 33 9.25 8.32 2.75
CA PRO A 33 9.25 9.26 3.85
C PRO A 33 8.21 8.96 4.93
N LYS A 34 7.30 7.98 4.70
CA LYS A 34 6.18 7.54 5.54
C LYS A 34 5.32 8.71 6.02
N GLY A 35 4.71 9.38 5.04
CA GLY A 35 3.93 10.59 5.23
C GLY A 35 4.53 11.79 4.50
N MET A 36 3.77 12.88 4.47
CA MET A 36 4.16 14.12 3.80
C MET A 36 5.33 14.78 4.54
N ARG A 37 6.43 15.05 3.82
CA ARG A 37 7.59 15.78 4.39
C ARG A 37 7.70 17.18 3.82
N CYS A 38 7.92 18.14 4.72
CA CYS A 38 8.14 19.55 4.38
C CYS A 38 9.54 19.98 4.83
N TYR A 39 10.47 20.11 3.88
CA TYR A 39 11.84 20.62 4.12
C TYR A 39 11.95 22.13 3.84
N GLY A 40 10.90 22.90 4.10
CA GLY A 40 10.85 24.34 3.80
C GLY A 40 10.59 24.69 2.33
N GLY A 41 10.19 23.70 1.52
CA GLY A 41 9.74 23.85 0.13
C GLY A 41 8.35 23.25 -0.07
N GLU A 42 8.00 22.91 -1.32
CA GLU A 42 6.74 22.22 -1.61
C GLU A 42 6.68 20.86 -0.88
N PRO A 43 5.51 20.45 -0.39
CA PRO A 43 5.36 19.16 0.27
C PRO A 43 5.74 18.02 -0.68
N ILE A 44 6.56 17.09 -0.19
CA ILE A 44 6.88 15.86 -0.92
C ILE A 44 5.95 14.78 -0.40
N GLU A 45 5.07 14.32 -1.29
CA GLU A 45 4.20 13.20 -1.04
C GLU A 45 4.97 11.87 -1.17
N PRO A 46 4.74 10.89 -0.27
CA PRO A 46 5.35 9.57 -0.38
C PRO A 46 4.80 8.81 -1.60
N ALA A 47 5.60 7.91 -2.19
CA ALA A 47 5.16 7.14 -3.36
C ALA A 47 3.87 6.33 -3.13
N CYS A 48 3.59 5.91 -1.88
CA CYS A 48 2.38 5.18 -1.51
C CYS A 48 1.12 6.05 -1.39
N THR A 49 1.21 7.38 -1.54
CA THR A 49 0.01 8.24 -1.69
C THR A 49 -0.40 8.41 -3.15
N ASP A 50 0.44 7.99 -4.10
CA ASP A 50 0.04 7.86 -5.50
C ASP A 50 -0.78 6.56 -5.66
N LEU A 51 -2.11 6.71 -5.65
CA LEU A 51 -3.07 5.62 -5.82
C LEU A 51 -3.29 5.23 -7.30
N SER A 52 -2.40 5.63 -8.22
CA SER A 52 -2.47 5.11 -9.58
C SER A 52 -2.16 3.61 -9.59
N ASP A 53 -2.86 2.86 -10.45
CA ASP A 53 -2.73 1.40 -10.55
C ASP A 53 -1.26 0.94 -10.65
N HIS A 54 -0.45 1.69 -11.39
CA HIS A 54 0.98 1.43 -11.57
C HIS A 54 1.79 1.59 -10.27
N PHE A 55 1.52 2.61 -9.46
CA PHE A 55 2.24 2.84 -8.21
C PHE A 55 1.79 1.87 -7.13
N VAL A 56 0.49 1.56 -7.08
CA VAL A 56 -0.05 0.53 -6.19
C VAL A 56 0.61 -0.82 -6.46
N GLU A 57 0.71 -1.23 -7.72
CA GLU A 57 1.33 -2.52 -8.08
C GLU A 57 2.83 -2.59 -7.74
N MET A 58 3.54 -1.47 -7.81
CA MET A 58 4.98 -1.44 -7.57
C MET A 58 5.37 -1.18 -6.11
N CYS A 59 4.62 -0.35 -5.41
CA CYS A 59 5.02 0.23 -4.14
C CYS A 59 4.25 -0.32 -2.95
N ILE A 60 3.17 -1.08 -3.17
CA ILE A 60 2.33 -1.64 -2.11
C ILE A 60 2.47 -3.16 -2.09
N ASP A 61 2.75 -3.68 -0.90
CA ASP A 61 2.83 -5.11 -0.64
C ASP A 61 1.43 -5.68 -0.42
N LYS A 62 0.84 -6.22 -1.48
CA LYS A 62 -0.51 -6.80 -1.46
C LYS A 62 -0.57 -8.08 -0.62
N GLU A 63 0.53 -8.84 -0.55
CA GLU A 63 0.62 -10.05 0.27
C GLU A 63 0.56 -9.69 1.76
N ALA A 64 1.31 -8.67 2.18
CA ALA A 64 1.27 -8.18 3.56
C ALA A 64 -0.10 -7.60 3.95
N ILE A 65 -0.82 -6.96 3.02
CA ILE A 65 -2.21 -6.50 3.26
C ILE A 65 -3.13 -7.69 3.51
N LEU A 66 -3.03 -8.75 2.70
CA LEU A 66 -3.86 -9.94 2.89
C LEU A 66 -3.59 -10.61 4.24
N GLU A 67 -2.31 -10.82 4.59
CA GLU A 67 -1.95 -11.38 5.90
C GLU A 67 -2.50 -10.56 7.07
N TYR A 68 -2.46 -9.22 6.95
CA TYR A 68 -3.04 -8.32 7.93
C TYR A 68 -4.56 -8.47 8.03
N LEU A 69 -5.27 -8.52 6.91
CA LEU A 69 -6.72 -8.69 6.87
C LEU A 69 -7.15 -10.05 7.43
N GLU A 70 -6.45 -11.13 7.08
CA GLU A 70 -6.70 -12.48 7.61
C GLU A 70 -6.47 -12.54 9.13
N GLY A 71 -5.44 -11.86 9.64
CA GLY A 71 -5.15 -11.80 11.08
C GLY A 71 -6.14 -10.95 11.90
N LEU A 72 -6.95 -10.10 11.26
CA LEU A 72 -8.02 -9.34 11.91
C LEU A 72 -9.34 -10.12 12.05
N GLU A 73 -9.50 -11.22 11.32
CA GLU A 73 -10.71 -12.06 11.35
C GLU A 73 -10.70 -13.07 12.53
N GLU A 74 -9.63 -13.13 13.34
CA GLU A 74 -9.50 -13.94 14.59
C GLU A 74 -9.89 -13.20 15.88
#